data_AF-C0EMI6-F1
#
_entry.id   AF-C0EMI6-F1
#
_cell.length_a   1.000
_cell.length_b   1.000
_cell.length_c   1.000
_cell.angle_alpha   90.00
_cell.angle_beta   90.00
_cell.angle_gamma   90.00
#
_symmetry.space_group_name_H-M   'P 1'
#
loop_
_entity.id
_entity.type
_entity.pdbx_description
1 polymer ?
#
loop_
_entity_poly.entity_id
_entity_poly.type
_entity_poly.pdbx_seq_one_letter_code
_entity_poly.pdbx_strand_id
1 'polypeptide(L)'
;MKAYGLTLLNRPLLSWSIKPKEITEILYLIEKQQQNGAVLIHCYHGADRTGLIAGMYRIIYQGWPVEEAKAEMQHGPYGYHSIWKNIANLFTEEKVKQVKTHLEALRKRG
;
A
#
# COMPACT_ATOMS: atom_id res chain seq x y z
N MET A 1 -3.41 -15.97 -16.09
CA MET A 1 -4.08 -14.75 -15.57
C MET A 1 -5.28 -14.36 -16.44
N LYS A 2 -5.09 -13.81 -17.66
CA LYS A 2 -6.24 -13.44 -18.52
C LYS A 2 -7.19 -14.59 -18.86
N ALA A 3 -6.67 -15.79 -19.12
CA ALA A 3 -7.48 -16.99 -19.39
C ALA A 3 -8.37 -17.41 -18.20
N TYR A 4 -8.06 -16.94 -16.99
CA TYR A 4 -8.86 -17.18 -15.78
C TYR A 4 -9.70 -15.94 -15.38
N GLY A 5 -9.86 -14.97 -16.29
CA GLY A 5 -10.58 -13.73 -16.01
C GLY A 5 -9.83 -12.75 -15.10
N LEU A 6 -8.55 -13.00 -14.80
CA LEU A 6 -7.75 -12.15 -13.91
C LEU A 6 -6.89 -11.17 -14.71
N THR A 7 -7.01 -9.89 -14.37
CA THR A 7 -6.12 -8.83 -14.85
C THR A 7 -4.92 -8.71 -13.93
N LEU A 8 -3.72 -9.02 -14.46
CA LEU A 8 -2.47 -8.86 -13.73
C LEU A 8 -1.91 -7.45 -13.98
N LEU A 9 -1.66 -6.70 -12.92
CA LEU A 9 -1.03 -5.38 -12.96
C LEU A 9 0.27 -5.42 -12.17
N ASN A 10 1.39 -5.13 -12.84
CA ASN A 10 2.71 -5.17 -12.23
C ASN A 10 3.17 -3.76 -11.82
N ARG A 11 3.44 -3.58 -10.51
CA ARG A 11 4.02 -2.37 -9.91
C ARG A 11 5.13 -2.77 -8.93
N PRO A 12 6.38 -2.91 -9.41
CA PRO A 12 7.49 -3.30 -8.55
C PRO A 12 7.81 -2.20 -7.54
N LEU A 13 8.04 -2.61 -6.28
CA LEU A 13 8.56 -1.75 -5.21
C LEU A 13 9.92 -2.28 -4.75
N LEU A 14 10.90 -1.39 -4.70
CA LEU A 14 12.23 -1.67 -4.14
C LEU A 14 12.18 -1.49 -2.63
N SER A 15 12.21 -2.60 -1.88
CA SER A 15 11.95 -2.60 -0.42
C SER A 15 12.81 -1.62 0.36
N TRP A 16 14.04 -1.32 -0.07
CA TRP A 16 14.97 -0.41 0.61
C TRP A 16 14.81 1.09 0.25
N SER A 17 13.97 1.46 -0.73
CA SER A 17 13.87 2.84 -1.24
C SER A 17 12.47 3.25 -1.69
N ILE A 18 11.43 2.78 -1.00
CA ILE A 18 10.05 3.11 -1.33
C ILE A 18 9.73 4.57 -1.01
N LYS A 19 9.13 5.28 -1.95
CA LYS A 19 8.69 6.67 -1.81
C LYS A 19 7.17 6.79 -1.66
N PRO A 20 6.65 7.83 -0.97
CA PRO A 20 5.22 8.10 -0.86
C PRO A 20 4.47 8.14 -2.21
N LYS A 21 5.11 8.67 -3.26
CA LYS A 21 4.53 8.71 -4.61
C LYS A 21 4.25 7.30 -5.15
N GLU A 22 5.15 6.34 -4.95
CA GLU A 22 4.96 4.96 -5.42
C GLU A 22 3.83 4.26 -4.66
N ILE A 23 3.73 4.49 -3.35
CA ILE A 23 2.58 4.03 -2.53
C ILE A 23 1.28 4.60 -3.09
N THR A 24 1.27 5.90 -3.39
CA THR A 24 0.10 6.61 -3.93
C THR A 24 -0.35 5.99 -5.26
N GLU A 25 0.56 5.74 -6.18
CA GLU A 25 0.26 5.16 -7.50
C GLU A 25 -0.39 3.77 -7.37
N ILE A 26 0.06 2.96 -6.41
CA ILE A 26 -0.53 1.65 -6.13
C ILE A 26 -1.91 1.78 -5.50
N LEU A 27 -2.10 2.65 -4.51
CA LEU A 27 -3.41 2.87 -3.89
C LEU A 27 -4.44 3.38 -4.89
N TYR A 28 -4.06 4.33 -5.74
CA TYR A 28 -4.92 4.82 -6.81
C TYR A 28 -5.28 3.70 -7.81
N LEU A 29 -4.33 2.81 -8.11
CA LEU A 29 -4.58 1.66 -8.97
C LEU A 29 -5.59 0.69 -8.34
N ILE A 30 -5.45 0.40 -7.05
CA ILE A 30 -6.41 -0.42 -6.29
C ILE A 30 -7.80 0.21 -6.37
N GLU A 31 -7.93 1.51 -6.06
CA GLU A 31 -9.20 2.24 -6.11
C GLU A 31 -9.89 2.16 -7.48
N LYS A 32 -9.13 2.34 -8.57
CA LYS A 32 -9.66 2.22 -9.93
C LYS A 32 -10.08 0.80 -10.27
N GLN A 33 -9.32 -0.22 -9.84
CA GLN A 33 -9.64 -1.61 -10.15
C GLN A 33 -10.75 -2.19 -9.28
N GLN A 34 -10.99 -1.64 -8.10
CA GLN A 34 -12.14 -2.02 -7.27
C GLN A 34 -13.48 -1.75 -7.97
N GLN A 35 -13.53 -0.83 -8.95
CA GLN A 35 -14.70 -0.61 -9.81
C GLN A 35 -14.98 -1.79 -10.76
N ASN A 36 -13.98 -2.64 -11.01
CA ASN A 36 -14.06 -3.80 -11.89
C ASN A 36 -14.17 -5.13 -11.13
N GLY A 37 -14.21 -5.09 -9.79
CA GLY A 37 -14.31 -6.27 -8.92
C GLY A 37 -13.27 -6.30 -7.79
N ALA A 38 -13.15 -7.46 -7.14
CA ALA A 38 -12.21 -7.64 -6.03
C ALA A 38 -10.75 -7.53 -6.50
N VAL A 39 -9.90 -6.92 -5.66
CA VAL A 39 -8.48 -6.73 -5.93
C VAL A 39 -7.65 -7.56 -4.94
N LEU A 40 -6.76 -8.40 -5.46
CA LEU A 40 -5.74 -9.10 -4.68
C LEU A 40 -4.40 -8.37 -4.81
N ILE A 41 -3.79 -8.02 -3.68
CA ILE A 41 -2.42 -7.50 -3.62
C ILE A 41 -1.48 -8.55 -3.06
N HIS A 42 -0.29 -8.67 -3.62
CA HIS A 42 0.74 -9.56 -3.09
C HIS A 42 2.14 -9.02 -3.38
N CYS A 43 3.13 -9.56 -2.67
CA CYS A 43 4.54 -9.43 -3.02
C CYS A 43 5.15 -10.83 -3.12
N TYR A 44 6.46 -10.98 -2.91
CA TYR A 44 7.09 -12.30 -2.92
C TYR A 44 6.72 -13.13 -1.68
N HIS A 45 6.84 -12.56 -0.47
CA HIS A 45 6.50 -13.25 0.79
C HIS A 45 5.13 -12.89 1.36
N GLY A 46 4.41 -11.94 0.75
CA GLY A 46 3.13 -11.44 1.28
C GLY A 46 3.23 -10.60 2.58
N ALA A 47 4.43 -10.36 3.10
CA ALA A 47 4.65 -9.68 4.38
C ALA A 47 4.95 -8.19 4.22
N ASP A 48 6.16 -7.82 3.77
CA ASP A 48 6.68 -6.46 3.97
C ASP A 48 6.03 -5.40 3.05
N ARG A 49 6.15 -5.56 1.73
CA ARG A 49 5.57 -4.61 0.75
C ARG A 49 4.05 -4.70 0.72
N THR A 50 3.51 -5.89 0.90
CA THR A 50 2.06 -6.11 1.01
C THR A 50 1.52 -5.42 2.27
N GLY A 51 2.16 -5.61 3.42
CA GLY A 51 1.80 -4.97 4.68
C GLY A 51 1.90 -3.44 4.62
N LEU A 52 2.91 -2.89 3.94
CA LEU A 52 2.99 -1.45 3.70
C LEU A 52 1.75 -0.92 2.96
N ILE A 53 1.38 -1.54 1.84
CA ILE A 53 0.23 -1.10 1.04
C ILE A 53 -1.08 -1.34 1.80
N ALA A 54 -1.23 -2.47 2.48
CA ALA A 54 -2.40 -2.77 3.30
C ALA A 54 -2.56 -1.77 4.46
N GLY A 55 -1.49 -1.47 5.20
CA GLY A 55 -1.53 -0.50 6.29
C GLY A 55 -1.81 0.93 5.80
N MET A 56 -1.22 1.33 4.68
CA MET A 56 -1.54 2.63 4.05
C MET A 56 -2.99 2.68 3.56
N TYR A 57 -3.54 1.56 3.07
CA TYR A 57 -4.94 1.45 2.71
C TYR A 57 -5.86 1.61 3.93
N ARG A 58 -5.52 0.97 5.06
CA ARG A 58 -6.25 1.10 6.34
C ARG A 58 -6.34 2.55 6.80
N ILE A 59 -5.23 3.27 6.76
CA ILE A 59 -5.18 4.68 7.16
C ILE A 59 -6.02 5.56 6.22
N ILE A 60 -5.86 5.39 4.90
CA ILE A 60 -6.39 6.33 3.92
C ILE A 60 -7.88 6.08 3.62
N TYR A 61 -8.27 4.82 3.48
CA TYR A 61 -9.63 4.46 3.05
C TYR A 61 -10.52 4.00 4.20
N GLN A 62 -9.94 3.49 5.29
CA GLN A 62 -10.69 2.96 6.43
C GLN A 62 -10.57 3.84 7.69
N GLY A 63 -9.78 4.92 7.62
CA GLY A 63 -9.67 5.90 8.70
C GLY A 63 -8.93 5.39 9.94
N TRP A 64 -8.14 4.32 9.82
CA TRP A 64 -7.39 3.80 10.96
C TRP A 64 -6.31 4.82 11.42
N PRO A 65 -6.04 4.90 12.73
CA PRO A 65 -4.89 5.62 13.24
C PRO A 65 -3.58 5.07 12.66
N VAL A 66 -2.60 5.95 12.44
CA VAL A 66 -1.30 5.57 11.84
C VAL A 66 -0.59 4.49 12.66
N GLU A 67 -0.59 4.64 13.99
CA GLU A 67 0.07 3.68 14.87
C GLU A 67 -0.62 2.31 14.90
N GLU A 68 -1.95 2.25 14.78
CA GLU A 68 -2.68 0.98 14.71
C GLU A 68 -2.38 0.22 13.42
N ALA A 69 -2.40 0.91 12.27
CA ALA A 69 -2.06 0.30 10.99
C ALA A 69 -0.59 -0.15 10.94
N LYS A 70 0.31 0.63 11.54
CA LYS A 70 1.72 0.27 11.70
C LYS A 70 1.88 -0.96 12.60
N ALA A 71 1.15 -1.03 13.71
CA ALA A 71 1.16 -2.17 14.61
C ALA A 71 0.64 -3.44 13.93
N GLU A 72 -0.45 -3.36 13.14
CA GLU A 72 -0.95 -4.49 12.33
C GLU A 72 0.15 -4.99 11.37
N MET A 73 0.84 -4.08 10.68
CA MET A 73 1.93 -4.43 9.78
C MET A 73 3.09 -5.11 10.51
N GLN A 74 3.52 -4.59 11.66
CA GLN A 74 4.72 -5.06 12.36
C GLN A 74 4.49 -6.31 13.23
N HIS A 75 3.31 -6.43 13.83
CA HIS A 75 3.01 -7.42 14.86
C HIS A 75 1.88 -8.37 14.47
N GLY A 76 1.23 -8.17 13.34
CA GLY A 76 0.26 -9.11 12.80
C GLY A 76 0.90 -10.46 12.45
N PRO A 77 0.08 -11.50 12.21
CA PRO A 77 0.54 -12.87 11.97
C PRO A 77 1.18 -13.07 10.57
N TYR A 78 1.53 -11.99 9.88
CA TYR A 78 1.96 -11.98 8.47
C TYR A 78 3.48 -12.13 8.28
N GLY A 79 4.26 -12.20 9.37
CA GLY A 79 5.70 -12.47 9.31
C GLY A 79 6.54 -11.29 8.82
N TYR A 80 6.21 -10.06 9.23
CA TYR A 80 6.98 -8.86 8.89
C TYR A 80 8.44 -8.97 9.36
N HIS A 81 9.37 -8.67 8.45
CA HIS A 81 10.80 -8.71 8.76
C HIS A 81 11.25 -7.38 9.38
N SER A 82 11.60 -7.40 10.67
CA SER A 82 12.01 -6.22 11.44
C SER A 82 13.25 -5.48 10.91
N ILE A 83 14.02 -6.12 10.01
CA ILE A 83 15.14 -5.49 9.30
C ILE A 83 14.70 -4.29 8.45
N TRP A 84 13.44 -4.25 7.98
CA TRP A 84 12.92 -3.20 7.10
C TRP A 84 12.49 -1.95 7.85
N LYS A 85 13.37 -1.37 8.67
CA LYS A 85 13.10 -0.13 9.42
C LYS A 85 12.60 1.01 8.53
N ASN A 86 13.08 1.08 7.29
CA ASN A 86 12.65 2.08 6.33
C ASN A 86 11.16 1.96 5.93
N ILE A 87 10.61 0.73 5.92
CA ILE A 87 9.18 0.51 5.64
C ILE A 87 8.35 0.97 6.84
N ALA A 88 8.75 0.60 8.05
CA ALA A 88 8.09 1.10 9.26
C ALA A 88 8.15 2.64 9.38
N ASN A 89 9.24 3.27 8.93
CA ASN A 89 9.40 4.72 8.91
C ASN A 89 8.51 5.45 7.89
N LEU A 90 7.80 4.72 7.01
CA LEU A 90 6.79 5.32 6.15
C LEU A 90 5.48 5.57 6.90
N PHE A 91 5.27 4.93 8.05
CA PHE A 91 4.10 5.15 8.90
C PHE A 91 4.35 6.32 9.84
N THR A 92 4.24 7.53 9.29
CA THR A 92 4.23 8.80 10.03
C THR A 92 3.16 9.72 9.47
N GLU A 93 2.64 10.64 10.28
CA GLU A 93 1.65 11.62 9.85
C GLU A 93 2.12 12.44 8.64
N GLU A 94 3.40 12.82 8.59
CA GLU A 94 3.97 13.56 7.47
C GLU A 94 3.92 12.75 6.16
N LYS A 95 4.31 11.48 6.20
CA LYS A 95 4.31 10.61 5.02
C LYS A 95 2.89 10.26 4.58
N VAL A 96 1.99 10.01 5.52
CA VAL A 96 0.56 9.81 5.24
C VAL A 96 -0.02 11.04 4.57
N LYS A 97 0.31 12.25 5.04
CA LYS A 97 -0.12 13.51 4.41
C LYS A 97 0.43 13.63 2.98
N GLN A 98 1.70 13.30 2.74
CA GLN A 98 2.29 13.28 1.40
C GLN A 98 1.53 12.33 0.47
N VAL A 99 1.20 11.12 0.92
CA VAL A 99 0.42 10.15 0.14
C VAL A 99 -0.99 10.71 -0.16
N LYS A 100 -1.69 11.26 0.83
CA LYS A 100 -3.03 11.87 0.65
C LYS A 100 -3.00 12.99 -0.39
N THR A 101 -2.06 13.93 -0.27
CA THR A 101 -1.91 15.04 -1.22
C THR A 101 -1.63 14.55 -2.64
N HIS A 102 -0.74 13.57 -2.81
CA HIS A 102 -0.48 12.99 -4.13
C HIS A 102 -1.70 12.24 -4.68
N LEU A 103 -2.46 11.55 -3.84
CA LEU A 103 -3.66 10.82 -4.24
C LEU A 103 -4.75 11.76 -4.75
N GLU A 104 -5.00 12.86 -4.03
CA GLU A 104 -5.91 13.91 -4.48
C GLU A 104 -5.48 14.52 -5.81
N ALA A 105 -4.18 14.74 -6.01
CA ALA A 105 -3.66 15.24 -7.27
C ALA A 105 -3.86 14.25 -8.42
N LEU A 106 -3.75 12.94 -8.19
CA LEU A 106 -4.05 11.91 -9.20
C LEU A 106 -5.53 11.83 -9.54
N ARG A 107 -6.41 11.89 -8.53
CA ARG A 107 -7.87 11.89 -8.72
C ARG A 107 -8.38 13.10 -9.52
N LYS A 108 -7.71 14.26 -9.43
CA LYS A 108 -8.08 15.45 -10.22
C LYS A 108 -7.68 15.37 -11.70
N ARG A 109 -6.77 14.46 -12.06
CA ARG A 109 -6.19 14.38 -13.42
C ARG A 109 -6.86 13.35 -14.32
N GLY A 110 -7.70 12.48 -13.78
CA GLY A 110 -8.35 11.40 -14.54
C GLY A 110 -9.73 11.08 -14.02
#